data_AF-A0A8J8JA99-F1
#
_entry.id   AF-A0A8J8JA99-F1
#
_cell.length_a   1.000
_cell.length_b   1.000
_cell.length_c   1.000
_cell.angle_alpha   90.00
_cell.angle_beta   90.00
_cell.angle_gamma   90.00
#
_symmetry.space_group_name_H-M   'P 1'
#
loop_
_entity.id
_entity.type
_entity.pdbx_description
1 polymer ?
#
loop_
_entity_poly.entity_id
_entity_poly.type
_entity_poly.pdbx_seq_one_letter_code
_entity_poly.pdbx_strand_id
1 'polypeptide(L)'
;MRRYAGLLVIWVLLLGIVSSGCINGNPSSPTSSTSTVAPAEKGAAVLTLVGPSGEKNLTLDELRKLPQVEGTGGYKTKLGSIKGVGTYKGVPLKELVNLVGGLSDEYSIRIVAADGYSIVVSHDFVTGRGIETMDQNGNPTNGSVTPIIAYEFNGKPIEFELDGKVYPLQMAVIGKGGYITPGNTWVKAVVRIEVIKSAEGPTPGEKTGYIEVMDFRGKEIKVSQPVDRIVAIYGLAAQMVYLLGDGKKVVGGTPLVMKDRFIQLIDPDAKDRIVLAGDPKSANVEEIKRLNPDIVFTAAWGDSRVDDAIESLDVPVIALDLETVENYLKSLEIMGKVLGKEEKAKDVATYYRKAMEKVTNRTSNLSEDQRPRVLLLMYSMKSKAFKAPGQEYFQNRLIEMAGGISVSKELPGGWNVVNVEQVAKWNPDVIIVVGYSPAYPSTKIKEDILKDPAWSEIKAVKEGRIYAMPNDGESWDYPAPKWILGLYWTAKVLHPELFTDLDVRKEASDFYERFFGIGITEVPLVGDVD
;
A
#
# COMPACT_ATOMS: atom_id res chain seq x y z
N MET A 1 29.49 -31.08 -43.25
CA MET A 1 29.74 -32.52 -43.04
C MET A 1 29.58 -32.83 -41.55
N ARG A 2 28.62 -33.73 -41.21
CA ARG A 2 28.39 -34.54 -39.98
C ARG A 2 28.32 -33.81 -38.60
N ARG A 3 27.16 -33.69 -37.92
CA ARG A 3 26.33 -34.66 -37.10
C ARG A 3 26.91 -34.88 -35.69
N TYR A 4 26.20 -34.81 -34.53
CA TYR A 4 24.91 -35.37 -34.03
C TYR A 4 24.33 -34.43 -32.91
N ALA A 5 23.03 -34.13 -32.74
CA ALA A 5 21.83 -34.92 -32.30
C ALA A 5 21.94 -35.43 -30.84
N GLY A 6 20.97 -35.39 -29.92
CA GLY A 6 19.54 -35.00 -29.80
C GLY A 6 19.19 -35.00 -28.28
N LEU A 7 18.08 -34.45 -27.77
CA LEU A 7 16.78 -35.12 -27.65
C LEU A 7 15.78 -34.19 -26.92
N LEU A 8 14.55 -34.16 -27.41
CA LEU A 8 13.39 -33.46 -26.88
C LEU A 8 12.25 -34.49 -26.93
N VAL A 9 11.67 -34.89 -25.79
CA VAL A 9 10.47 -35.75 -25.78
C VAL A 9 9.50 -35.34 -24.68
N ILE A 10 8.28 -35.11 -25.15
CA ILE A 10 7.01 -34.79 -24.49
C ILE A 10 6.46 -36.04 -23.79
N TRP A 11 5.81 -35.88 -22.62
CA TRP A 11 4.96 -36.92 -22.04
C TRP A 11 3.49 -36.51 -22.03
N VAL A 12 2.68 -37.39 -22.62
CA VAL A 12 1.23 -37.36 -22.78
C VAL A 12 0.58 -38.22 -21.68
N LEU A 13 -0.55 -37.75 -21.16
CA LEU A 13 -1.45 -38.43 -20.22
C LEU A 13 -2.08 -39.69 -20.84
N LEU A 14 -2.13 -40.78 -20.07
CA LEU A 14 -2.88 -42.00 -20.38
C LEU A 14 -3.86 -42.32 -19.24
N LEU A 15 -5.13 -42.42 -19.61
CA LEU A 15 -6.24 -43.01 -18.84
C LEU A 15 -6.27 -44.52 -19.09
N GLY A 16 -6.54 -45.31 -18.05
CA GLY A 16 -6.76 -46.76 -18.15
C GLY A 16 -7.39 -47.35 -16.89
N ILE A 17 -8.67 -47.70 -17.01
CA ILE A 17 -9.55 -48.36 -16.03
C ILE A 17 -9.24 -49.86 -15.94
N VAL A 18 -9.24 -50.47 -14.74
CA VAL A 18 -9.58 -51.90 -14.55
C VAL A 18 -10.29 -52.14 -13.20
N SER A 19 -11.59 -52.45 -13.33
CA SER A 19 -12.54 -53.32 -12.60
C SER A 19 -12.35 -53.81 -11.14
N SER A 20 -13.46 -53.62 -10.40
CA SER A 20 -14.29 -54.61 -9.68
C SER A 20 -13.76 -55.42 -8.48
N GLY A 21 -14.45 -55.24 -7.34
CA GLY A 21 -14.52 -56.20 -6.24
C GLY A 21 -15.53 -55.76 -5.16
N CYS A 22 -16.77 -56.22 -5.24
CA CYS A 22 -17.81 -56.05 -4.21
C CYS A 22 -17.56 -56.99 -3.03
N ILE A 23 -17.55 -56.52 -1.77
CA ILE A 23 -18.01 -57.28 -0.59
C ILE A 23 -18.67 -56.32 0.44
N ASN A 24 -19.79 -56.78 0.99
CA ASN A 24 -20.76 -56.18 1.90
C ASN A 24 -20.24 -55.72 3.27
N GLY A 25 -20.95 -54.74 3.85
CA GLY A 25 -20.98 -54.48 5.30
C GLY A 25 -21.84 -53.27 5.66
N ASN A 26 -23.10 -53.50 6.03
CA ASN A 26 -24.04 -52.51 6.57
C ASN A 26 -23.48 -51.86 7.86
N PRO A 27 -23.81 -50.60 8.21
CA PRO A 27 -24.90 -50.45 9.18
C PRO A 27 -25.76 -49.16 9.06
N SER A 28 -27.05 -49.35 9.33
CA SER A 28 -27.99 -48.47 10.07
C SER A 28 -27.88 -46.95 9.95
N SER A 29 -28.94 -46.35 9.39
CA SER A 29 -29.38 -44.98 9.63
C SER A 29 -29.54 -44.66 11.12
N PRO A 30 -29.30 -43.40 11.51
CA PRO A 30 -30.28 -42.75 12.37
C PRO A 30 -30.63 -41.32 11.91
N THR A 31 -31.94 -41.12 11.79
CA THR A 31 -32.71 -39.93 12.18
C THR A 31 -32.29 -38.53 11.71
N SER A 32 -33.19 -37.97 10.92
CA SER A 32 -33.56 -36.56 10.85
C SER A 32 -33.45 -35.85 12.22
N SER A 33 -32.52 -34.90 12.31
CA SER A 33 -32.67 -33.75 13.19
C SER A 33 -33.06 -32.56 12.32
N THR A 34 -34.30 -32.15 12.44
CA THR A 34 -34.77 -30.82 12.06
C THR A 34 -34.02 -29.81 12.93
N SER A 35 -32.89 -29.31 12.44
CA SER A 35 -32.32 -28.07 12.96
C SER A 35 -33.23 -26.94 12.51
N THR A 36 -34.11 -26.54 13.41
CA THR A 36 -34.76 -25.24 13.36
C THR A 36 -33.66 -24.18 13.26
N VAL A 37 -33.61 -23.50 12.12
CA VAL A 37 -32.79 -22.30 11.95
C VAL A 37 -33.23 -21.32 13.03
N ALA A 38 -32.36 -21.06 14.00
CA ALA A 38 -32.56 -20.03 14.98
C ALA A 38 -32.70 -18.69 14.22
N PRO A 39 -33.75 -17.88 14.47
CA PRO A 39 -33.86 -16.55 13.88
C PRO A 39 -32.63 -15.74 14.29
N ALA A 40 -32.10 -14.94 13.35
CA ALA A 40 -31.07 -13.95 13.61
C ALA A 40 -31.37 -13.19 14.92
N GLU A 41 -30.36 -13.04 15.78
CA GLU A 41 -30.49 -12.36 17.07
C GLU A 41 -31.20 -11.01 16.90
N LYS A 42 -32.42 -10.95 17.43
CA LYS A 42 -33.25 -9.75 17.46
C LYS A 42 -32.48 -8.68 18.26
N GLY A 43 -31.86 -7.72 17.57
CA GLY A 43 -31.14 -6.61 18.20
C GLY A 43 -29.67 -6.43 17.81
N ALA A 44 -29.11 -7.25 16.93
CA ALA A 44 -27.76 -7.01 16.41
C ALA A 44 -27.71 -5.76 15.50
N ALA A 45 -26.65 -4.96 15.63
CA ALA A 45 -26.41 -3.83 14.74
C ALA A 45 -26.15 -4.33 13.31
N VAL A 46 -26.82 -3.72 12.34
CA VAL A 46 -26.69 -4.03 10.91
C VAL A 46 -25.96 -2.93 10.14
N LEU A 47 -25.81 -1.74 10.74
CA LEU A 47 -25.13 -0.59 10.16
C LEU A 47 -24.40 0.20 11.23
N THR A 48 -23.11 0.46 11.02
CA THR A 48 -22.34 1.41 11.83
C THR A 48 -22.17 2.72 11.07
N LEU A 49 -22.53 3.83 11.71
CA LEU A 49 -22.29 5.19 11.23
C LEU A 49 -21.15 5.80 12.03
N VAL A 50 -20.21 6.44 11.35
CA VAL A 50 -19.10 7.18 11.99
C VAL A 50 -19.07 8.57 11.41
N GLY A 51 -18.94 9.59 12.26
CA GLY A 51 -18.77 10.96 11.79
C GLY A 51 -18.29 11.90 12.89
N PRO A 52 -18.27 13.21 12.63
CA PRO A 52 -17.77 14.23 13.55
C PRO A 52 -18.39 14.19 14.96
N SER A 53 -19.64 13.76 15.10
CA SER A 53 -20.30 13.65 16.40
C SER A 53 -20.13 12.28 17.08
N GLY A 54 -19.30 11.39 16.54
CA GLY A 54 -19.00 10.07 17.09
C GLY A 54 -19.49 8.89 16.24
N GLU A 55 -19.50 7.71 16.86
CA GLU A 55 -19.97 6.46 16.24
C GLU A 55 -21.40 6.13 16.71
N LYS A 56 -22.24 5.64 15.80
CA LYS A 56 -23.60 5.15 16.09
C LYS A 56 -23.84 3.81 15.41
N ASN A 57 -24.21 2.81 16.20
CA ASN A 57 -24.57 1.49 15.70
C ASN A 57 -26.10 1.38 15.63
N LEU A 58 -26.63 0.99 14.47
CA LEU A 58 -28.07 0.91 14.20
C LEU A 58 -28.49 -0.53 13.94
N THR A 59 -29.53 -0.96 14.63
CA THR A 59 -30.29 -2.18 14.31
C THR A 59 -31.22 -1.96 13.12
N LEU A 60 -31.71 -3.04 12.50
CA LEU A 60 -32.64 -2.94 11.37
C LEU A 60 -33.97 -2.26 11.78
N ASP A 61 -34.43 -2.50 13.00
CA ASP A 61 -35.66 -1.89 13.53
C ASP A 61 -35.49 -0.39 13.80
N GLU A 62 -34.31 0.06 14.23
CA GLU A 62 -33.99 1.48 14.37
C GLU A 62 -33.88 2.17 13.01
N LEU A 63 -33.27 1.51 12.03
CA LEU A 63 -33.16 2.03 10.66
C LEU A 63 -34.56 2.26 10.04
N ARG A 64 -35.50 1.32 10.26
CA ARG A 64 -36.90 1.42 9.79
C ARG A 64 -37.72 2.52 10.46
N LYS A 65 -37.26 3.08 11.58
CA LYS A 65 -37.92 4.20 12.27
C LYS A 65 -37.44 5.57 11.77
N LEU A 66 -36.35 5.62 11.00
CA LEU A 66 -35.87 6.85 10.37
C LEU A 66 -36.76 7.24 9.17
N PRO A 67 -36.67 8.49 8.69
CA PRO A 67 -37.37 8.90 7.48
C PRO A 67 -37.03 7.98 6.30
N GLN A 68 -38.04 7.29 5.78
CA GLN A 68 -37.88 6.33 4.68
C GLN A 68 -38.45 6.89 3.38
N VAL A 69 -37.84 6.51 2.27
CA VAL A 69 -38.29 6.82 0.92
C VAL A 69 -38.42 5.54 0.12
N GLU A 70 -39.25 5.58 -0.91
CA GLU A 70 -39.48 4.48 -1.84
C GLU A 70 -39.43 5.03 -3.27
N GLY A 71 -38.79 4.28 -4.17
CA GLY A 71 -38.68 4.67 -5.57
C GLY A 71 -38.09 3.58 -6.43
N THR A 72 -38.20 3.77 -7.74
CA THR A 72 -37.65 2.85 -8.72
C THR A 72 -36.15 3.11 -8.93
N GLY A 73 -35.37 2.05 -9.04
CA GLY A 73 -33.95 2.12 -9.38
C GLY A 73 -33.52 0.91 -10.18
N GLY A 74 -32.29 0.97 -10.67
CA GLY A 74 -31.60 -0.10 -11.36
C GLY A 74 -30.21 0.37 -11.77
N TYR A 75 -29.38 -0.54 -12.27
CA TYR A 75 -28.02 -0.17 -12.67
C TYR A 75 -27.54 -0.85 -13.94
N LYS A 76 -26.72 -0.13 -14.69
CA LYS A 76 -25.97 -0.65 -15.83
C LYS A 76 -24.59 -1.10 -15.37
N THR A 77 -24.30 -2.38 -15.56
CA THR A 77 -22.96 -2.96 -15.31
C THR A 77 -21.93 -2.45 -16.32
N LYS A 78 -20.63 -2.56 -16.01
CA LYS A 78 -19.54 -2.24 -16.95
C LYS A 78 -19.65 -3.00 -18.29
N LEU A 79 -20.23 -4.20 -18.26
CA LEU A 79 -20.49 -5.03 -19.45
C LEU A 79 -21.77 -4.64 -20.21
N GLY A 80 -22.38 -3.51 -19.87
CA GLY A 80 -23.59 -2.98 -20.53
C GLY A 80 -24.91 -3.63 -20.09
N SER A 81 -24.88 -4.75 -19.37
CA SER A 81 -26.10 -5.40 -18.86
C SER A 81 -26.80 -4.56 -17.78
N ILE A 82 -28.12 -4.48 -17.85
CA ILE A 82 -28.96 -3.76 -16.87
C ILE A 82 -29.45 -4.77 -15.82
N LYS A 83 -29.30 -4.42 -14.54
CA LYS A 83 -29.61 -5.30 -13.40
C LYS A 83 -30.31 -4.52 -12.28
N GLY A 84 -30.98 -5.26 -11.41
CA GLY A 84 -31.59 -4.69 -10.20
C GLY A 84 -32.74 -3.72 -10.49
N VAL A 85 -33.41 -3.82 -11.64
CA VAL A 85 -34.53 -2.94 -11.95
C VAL A 85 -35.72 -3.31 -11.07
N GLY A 86 -36.20 -2.35 -10.28
CA GLY A 86 -37.38 -2.53 -9.43
C GLY A 86 -37.52 -1.43 -8.40
N THR A 87 -38.39 -1.68 -7.44
CA THR A 87 -38.73 -0.71 -6.39
C THR A 87 -37.88 -0.99 -5.16
N TYR A 88 -37.19 0.04 -4.68
CA TYR A 88 -36.38 -0.03 -3.46
C TYR A 88 -36.97 0.88 -2.39
N LYS A 89 -36.88 0.42 -1.15
CA LYS A 89 -37.28 1.19 0.02
C LYS A 89 -36.18 1.18 1.07
N GLY A 90 -35.94 2.35 1.65
CA GLY A 90 -34.79 2.57 2.52
C GLY A 90 -34.73 3.98 3.10
N VAL A 91 -33.64 4.25 3.81
CA VAL A 91 -33.36 5.56 4.42
C VAL A 91 -32.45 6.37 3.48
N PRO A 92 -32.75 7.65 3.18
CA PRO A 92 -31.84 8.49 2.42
C PRO A 92 -30.46 8.58 3.07
N LEU A 93 -29.41 8.53 2.25
CA LEU A 93 -28.03 8.60 2.74
C LEU A 93 -27.77 9.90 3.52
N LYS A 94 -28.41 11.00 3.09
CA LYS A 94 -28.40 12.30 3.79
C LYS A 94 -28.91 12.21 5.24
N GLU A 95 -29.98 11.47 5.48
CA GLU A 95 -30.55 11.33 6.83
C GLU A 95 -29.60 10.57 7.75
N LEU A 96 -28.90 9.55 7.21
CA LEU A 96 -27.95 8.76 7.98
C LEU A 96 -26.73 9.59 8.39
N VAL A 97 -26.15 10.39 7.50
CA VAL A 97 -25.01 11.24 7.87
C VAL A 97 -25.36 12.34 8.86
N ASN A 98 -26.58 12.87 8.80
CA ASN A 98 -27.06 13.85 9.78
C ASN A 98 -27.07 13.30 11.22
N LEU A 99 -27.20 11.98 11.40
CA LEU A 99 -27.15 11.36 12.72
C LEU A 99 -25.76 11.38 13.36
N VAL A 100 -24.70 11.61 12.59
CA VAL A 100 -23.30 11.57 13.05
C VAL A 100 -22.56 12.90 12.82
N GLY A 101 -23.30 14.01 12.76
CA GLY A 101 -22.74 15.37 12.66
C GLY A 101 -22.97 16.06 11.32
N GLY A 102 -23.65 15.40 10.37
CA GLY A 102 -23.98 15.97 9.08
C GLY A 102 -22.83 15.95 8.08
N LEU A 103 -23.04 16.58 6.93
CA LEU A 103 -22.11 16.62 5.82
C LEU A 103 -22.01 18.06 5.32
N SER A 104 -20.84 18.69 5.46
CA SER A 104 -20.50 19.92 4.71
C SER A 104 -19.80 19.54 3.40
N ASP A 105 -19.57 20.52 2.52
CA ASP A 105 -18.82 20.33 1.28
C ASP A 105 -17.36 19.85 1.52
N GLU A 106 -16.86 19.97 2.75
CA GLU A 106 -15.52 19.53 3.18
C GLU A 106 -15.46 18.03 3.51
N TYR A 107 -16.58 17.30 3.46
CA TYR A 107 -16.65 15.89 3.83
C TYR A 107 -17.11 15.01 2.67
N SER A 108 -16.54 13.81 2.62
CA SER A 108 -16.96 12.71 1.76
C SER A 108 -17.51 11.57 2.62
N ILE A 109 -18.24 10.65 2.00
CA ILE A 109 -18.73 9.46 2.68
C ILE A 109 -18.02 8.23 2.14
N ARG A 110 -17.35 7.48 3.02
CA ARG A 110 -16.93 6.12 2.73
C ARG A 110 -18.05 5.14 3.08
N ILE A 111 -18.40 4.26 2.15
CA ILE A 111 -19.43 3.23 2.33
C ILE A 111 -18.73 1.89 2.18
N VAL A 112 -18.82 1.06 3.21
CA VAL A 112 -18.07 -0.19 3.34
C VAL A 112 -19.03 -1.37 3.40
N ALA A 113 -18.75 -2.37 2.58
CA ALA A 113 -19.44 -3.65 2.52
C ALA A 113 -18.76 -4.69 3.44
N ALA A 114 -19.50 -5.75 3.75
CA ALA A 114 -19.06 -6.82 4.63
C ALA A 114 -17.81 -7.58 4.14
N ASP A 115 -17.59 -7.63 2.82
CA ASP A 115 -16.42 -8.24 2.18
C ASP A 115 -15.19 -7.32 2.15
N GLY A 116 -15.29 -6.13 2.75
CA GLY A 116 -14.24 -5.11 2.76
C GLY A 116 -14.21 -4.22 1.53
N TYR A 117 -15.05 -4.46 0.52
CA TYR A 117 -15.23 -3.51 -0.58
C TYR A 117 -15.73 -2.18 -0.04
N SER A 118 -15.19 -1.06 -0.54
CA SER A 118 -15.70 0.25 -0.18
C SER A 118 -15.66 1.21 -1.35
N ILE A 119 -16.53 2.21 -1.29
CA ILE A 119 -16.52 3.36 -2.19
C ILE A 119 -16.48 4.64 -1.37
N VAL A 120 -16.00 5.72 -1.98
CA VAL A 120 -16.09 7.06 -1.42
C VAL A 120 -16.94 7.91 -2.37
N VAL A 121 -17.95 8.58 -1.80
CA VAL A 121 -18.90 9.43 -2.53
C VAL A 121 -18.89 10.86 -1.95
N SER A 122 -19.08 11.85 -2.80
CA SER A 122 -19.02 13.27 -2.44
C SER A 122 -20.30 13.76 -1.76
N HIS A 123 -20.26 14.95 -1.14
CA HIS A 123 -21.45 15.66 -0.67
C HIS A 123 -22.52 15.81 -1.77
N ASP A 124 -22.12 16.12 -2.99
CA ASP A 124 -23.04 16.21 -4.13
C ASP A 124 -23.77 14.89 -4.39
N PHE A 125 -23.04 13.77 -4.43
CA PHE A 125 -23.63 12.45 -4.61
C PHE A 125 -24.72 12.19 -3.57
N VAL A 126 -24.44 12.47 -2.29
CA VAL A 126 -25.36 12.24 -1.16
C VAL A 126 -26.66 13.03 -1.30
N THR A 127 -26.58 14.21 -1.91
CA THR A 127 -27.73 15.06 -2.22
C THR A 127 -28.42 14.71 -3.54
N GLY A 128 -27.98 13.66 -4.23
CA GLY A 128 -28.50 13.23 -5.54
C GLY A 128 -27.99 14.05 -6.72
N ARG A 129 -26.96 14.89 -6.52
CA ARG A 129 -26.32 15.71 -7.55
C ARG A 129 -25.12 14.99 -8.13
N GLY A 130 -24.79 15.29 -9.40
CA GLY A 130 -23.62 14.73 -10.07
C GLY A 130 -23.70 13.22 -10.36
N ILE A 131 -24.89 12.62 -10.25
CA ILE A 131 -25.10 11.21 -10.57
C ILE A 131 -25.62 11.09 -12.01
N GLU A 132 -24.88 10.38 -12.85
CA GLU A 132 -25.35 10.04 -14.19
C GLU A 132 -26.61 9.16 -14.13
N THR A 133 -27.63 9.56 -14.89
CA THR A 133 -28.89 8.83 -14.99
C THR A 133 -29.15 8.41 -16.41
N MET A 134 -29.72 7.22 -16.60
CA MET A 134 -30.12 6.68 -17.90
C MET A 134 -31.57 6.20 -17.87
N ASP A 135 -32.20 6.14 -19.05
CA ASP A 135 -33.44 5.40 -19.24
C ASP A 135 -33.19 3.87 -19.20
N GLN A 136 -34.25 3.08 -19.28
CA GLN A 136 -34.17 1.61 -19.25
C GLN A 136 -33.51 0.99 -20.49
N ASN A 137 -33.25 1.78 -21.53
CA ASN A 137 -32.49 1.35 -22.71
C ASN A 137 -31.01 1.74 -22.59
N GLY A 138 -30.63 2.44 -21.51
CA GLY A 138 -29.26 2.89 -21.27
C GLY A 138 -28.90 4.20 -21.97
N ASN A 139 -29.88 4.98 -22.43
CA ASN A 139 -29.66 6.32 -22.98
C ASN A 139 -29.53 7.36 -21.85
N PRO A 140 -28.60 8.33 -21.94
CA PRO A 140 -28.46 9.39 -20.93
C PRO A 140 -29.73 10.21 -20.71
N THR A 141 -29.98 10.59 -19.46
CA THR A 141 -31.09 11.43 -19.01
C THR A 141 -30.61 12.40 -17.91
N ASN A 142 -31.43 13.42 -17.59
CA ASN A 142 -31.18 14.36 -16.49
C ASN A 142 -32.18 14.13 -15.34
N GLY A 143 -32.38 12.87 -14.96
CA GLY A 143 -33.33 12.49 -13.92
C GLY A 143 -32.86 12.88 -12.52
N SER A 144 -33.77 13.36 -11.68
CA SER A 144 -33.48 13.54 -10.25
C SER A 144 -33.49 12.18 -9.55
N VAL A 145 -32.43 11.89 -8.81
CA VAL A 145 -32.27 10.65 -8.05
C VAL A 145 -31.92 10.91 -6.59
N THR A 146 -32.06 9.90 -5.75
CA THR A 146 -31.76 9.93 -4.32
C THR A 146 -31.03 8.65 -3.94
N PRO A 147 -29.79 8.74 -3.43
CA PRO A 147 -29.12 7.59 -2.84
C PRO A 147 -29.73 7.24 -1.49
N ILE A 148 -29.94 5.94 -1.29
CA ILE A 148 -30.54 5.38 -0.07
C ILE A 148 -29.74 4.16 0.39
N ILE A 149 -29.84 3.86 1.69
CA ILE A 149 -29.56 2.52 2.19
C ILE A 149 -30.87 1.76 2.21
N ALA A 150 -31.02 0.86 1.24
CA ALA A 150 -32.19 0.04 1.05
C ALA A 150 -32.12 -1.23 1.89
N TYR A 151 -33.24 -1.60 2.50
CA TYR A 151 -33.47 -2.87 3.19
C TYR A 151 -34.60 -3.69 2.56
N GLU A 152 -35.30 -3.13 1.57
CA GLU A 152 -36.38 -3.79 0.84
C GLU A 152 -36.21 -3.60 -0.69
N PHE A 153 -36.46 -4.68 -1.43
CA PHE A 153 -36.52 -4.71 -2.90
C PHE A 153 -37.79 -5.43 -3.35
N ASN A 154 -38.64 -4.75 -4.13
CA ASN A 154 -39.95 -5.23 -4.59
C ASN A 154 -40.82 -5.77 -3.43
N GLY A 155 -40.82 -5.06 -2.30
CA GLY A 155 -41.59 -5.41 -1.10
C GLY A 155 -41.05 -6.61 -0.30
N LYS A 156 -39.87 -7.14 -0.67
CA LYS A 156 -39.19 -8.23 0.05
C LYS A 156 -37.95 -7.71 0.77
N PRO A 157 -37.60 -8.27 1.95
CA PRO A 157 -36.33 -7.98 2.60
C PRO A 157 -35.15 -8.29 1.67
N ILE A 158 -34.13 -7.44 1.71
CA ILE A 158 -32.86 -7.68 1.05
C ILE A 158 -32.02 -8.59 1.95
N GLU A 159 -31.40 -9.62 1.37
CA GLU A 159 -30.57 -10.58 2.09
C GLU A 159 -29.36 -10.96 1.23
N PHE A 160 -28.15 -10.65 1.71
CA PHE A 160 -26.90 -11.11 1.12
C PHE A 160 -26.22 -12.08 2.06
N GLU A 161 -25.97 -13.31 1.62
CA GLU A 161 -25.26 -14.31 2.40
C GLU A 161 -23.76 -14.30 2.08
N LEU A 162 -22.92 -14.06 3.09
CA LEU A 162 -21.45 -14.08 3.01
C LEU A 162 -20.92 -14.78 4.26
N ASP A 163 -20.09 -15.80 4.08
CA ASP A 163 -19.46 -16.59 5.16
C ASP A 163 -20.46 -17.08 6.24
N GLY A 164 -21.65 -17.51 5.81
CA GLY A 164 -22.72 -17.99 6.68
C GLY A 164 -23.43 -16.90 7.50
N LYS A 165 -23.22 -15.62 7.18
CA LYS A 165 -23.93 -14.47 7.77
C LYS A 165 -24.79 -13.76 6.72
N VAL A 166 -25.93 -13.24 7.16
CA VAL A 166 -26.86 -12.48 6.32
C VAL A 166 -26.69 -10.99 6.56
N TYR A 167 -26.50 -10.22 5.49
CA TYR A 167 -26.36 -8.77 5.50
C TYR A 167 -27.57 -8.14 4.80
N PRO A 168 -28.40 -7.33 5.49
CA PRO A 168 -29.71 -6.95 4.97
C PRO A 168 -29.74 -5.63 4.19
N LEU A 169 -28.57 -5.02 3.94
CA LEU A 169 -28.49 -3.64 3.44
C LEU A 169 -27.73 -3.55 2.12
N GLN A 170 -28.18 -2.66 1.25
CA GLN A 170 -27.41 -2.19 0.10
C GLN A 170 -27.56 -0.69 -0.11
N MET A 171 -26.54 -0.06 -0.68
CA MET A 171 -26.68 1.26 -1.26
C MET A 171 -27.37 1.14 -2.63
N ALA A 172 -28.49 1.85 -2.76
CA ALA A 172 -29.28 1.95 -3.97
C ALA A 172 -29.46 3.41 -4.38
N VAL A 173 -29.65 3.66 -5.68
CA VAL A 173 -29.99 4.99 -6.20
C VAL A 173 -31.36 4.93 -6.84
N ILE A 174 -32.31 5.70 -6.31
CA ILE A 174 -33.72 5.64 -6.72
C ILE A 174 -34.19 6.97 -7.32
N GLY A 175 -35.20 6.93 -8.19
CA GLY A 175 -35.88 8.10 -8.72
C GLY A 175 -37.31 7.78 -9.13
N LYS A 176 -38.10 8.81 -9.44
CA LYS A 176 -39.52 8.64 -9.85
C LYS A 176 -39.71 8.23 -11.31
N GLY A 177 -38.67 8.38 -12.15
CA GLY A 177 -38.75 8.16 -13.59
C GLY A 177 -38.26 6.80 -14.09
N GLY A 178 -38.09 5.80 -13.22
CA GLY A 178 -37.54 4.51 -13.64
C GLY A 178 -36.08 4.56 -14.10
N TYR A 179 -35.34 5.58 -13.63
CA TYR A 179 -33.95 5.81 -14.01
C TYR A 179 -33.03 4.70 -13.52
N ILE A 180 -32.03 4.37 -14.33
CA ILE A 180 -30.92 3.51 -13.93
C ILE A 180 -29.63 4.33 -13.84
N THR A 181 -28.69 3.91 -13.01
CA THR A 181 -27.39 4.58 -12.83
C THR A 181 -26.21 3.64 -13.12
N PRO A 182 -24.98 4.14 -13.24
CA PRO A 182 -23.81 3.28 -13.34
C PRO A 182 -23.66 2.32 -12.13
N GLY A 183 -23.30 1.06 -12.36
CA GLY A 183 -23.24 0.04 -11.30
C GLY A 183 -22.21 0.29 -10.19
N ASN A 184 -21.23 1.16 -10.41
CA ASN A 184 -20.30 1.62 -9.36
C ASN A 184 -20.95 2.57 -8.34
N THR A 185 -22.20 3.00 -8.58
CA THR A 185 -23.02 3.77 -7.62
C THR A 185 -23.90 2.85 -6.76
N TRP A 186 -23.60 1.55 -6.69
CA TRP A 186 -24.37 0.56 -5.92
C TRP A 186 -23.42 -0.30 -5.10
N VAL A 187 -23.78 -0.60 -3.85
CA VAL A 187 -22.96 -1.39 -2.93
C VAL A 187 -23.84 -2.41 -2.23
N LYS A 188 -23.51 -3.70 -2.31
CA LYS A 188 -24.25 -4.77 -1.62
C LYS A 188 -23.64 -5.01 -0.24
N ALA A 189 -24.42 -5.62 0.66
CA ALA A 189 -23.99 -6.00 2.00
C ALA A 189 -23.32 -4.85 2.77
N VAL A 190 -23.91 -3.65 2.73
CA VAL A 190 -23.37 -2.47 3.42
C VAL A 190 -23.42 -2.68 4.92
N VAL A 191 -22.30 -2.44 5.61
CA VAL A 191 -22.17 -2.59 7.07
C VAL A 191 -21.70 -1.32 7.76
N ARG A 192 -21.02 -0.41 7.05
CA ARG A 192 -20.45 0.80 7.66
C ARG A 192 -20.50 1.99 6.71
N ILE A 193 -20.78 3.16 7.28
CA ILE A 193 -20.78 4.46 6.59
C ILE A 193 -19.95 5.42 7.44
N GLU A 194 -18.92 6.00 6.85
CA GLU A 194 -18.00 6.92 7.52
C GLU A 194 -18.05 8.27 6.84
N VAL A 195 -18.43 9.32 7.58
CA VAL A 195 -18.21 10.70 7.20
C VAL A 195 -16.74 11.00 7.41
N ILE A 196 -15.97 10.94 6.33
CA ILE A 196 -14.54 11.24 6.33
C ILE A 196 -14.36 12.67 5.83
N LYS A 197 -13.41 13.39 6.43
CA LYS A 197 -13.00 14.67 5.84
C LYS A 197 -12.56 14.37 4.41
N SER A 198 -13.17 15.03 3.41
CA SER A 198 -12.67 14.95 2.04
C SER A 198 -11.18 15.25 2.12
N ALA A 199 -10.34 14.44 1.46
CA ALA A 199 -8.91 14.70 1.45
C ALA A 199 -8.68 16.12 0.90
N GLU A 200 -8.54 17.09 1.79
CA GLU A 200 -8.07 18.45 1.56
C GLU A 200 -6.62 18.33 1.11
N GLY A 201 -6.43 17.89 -0.13
CA GLY A 201 -5.40 18.54 -0.93
C GLY A 201 -5.90 19.95 -1.25
N PRO A 202 -4.98 20.92 -1.39
CA PRO A 202 -5.35 22.26 -1.82
C PRO A 202 -6.31 22.22 -3.03
N THR A 203 -7.31 23.09 -3.04
CA THR A 203 -8.15 23.32 -4.22
C THR A 203 -7.22 23.61 -5.41
N PRO A 204 -7.34 22.91 -6.55
CA PRO A 204 -6.45 23.13 -7.67
C PRO A 204 -6.39 24.62 -8.00
N GLY A 205 -5.19 25.20 -7.91
CA GLY A 205 -4.96 26.55 -8.40
C GLY A 205 -5.24 26.62 -9.90
N GLU A 206 -5.56 27.81 -10.40
CA GLU A 206 -5.66 28.05 -11.83
C GLU A 206 -4.35 27.58 -12.51
N LYS A 207 -4.45 26.70 -13.51
CA LYS A 207 -3.27 26.14 -14.17
C LYS A 207 -2.69 27.18 -15.13
N THR A 208 -1.46 27.62 -14.87
CA THR A 208 -0.83 28.74 -15.62
C THR A 208 0.20 28.28 -16.67
N GLY A 209 0.43 26.97 -16.79
CA GLY A 209 1.40 26.39 -17.72
C GLY A 209 1.64 24.90 -17.45
N TYR A 210 2.70 24.35 -18.06
CA TYR A 210 3.13 22.97 -17.84
C TYR A 210 4.65 22.85 -17.78
N ILE A 211 5.11 21.77 -17.15
CA ILE A 211 6.50 21.32 -17.14
C ILE A 211 6.59 19.99 -17.88
N GLU A 212 7.61 19.85 -18.72
CA GLU A 212 7.96 18.59 -19.37
C GLU A 212 9.17 17.93 -18.69
N VAL A 213 9.05 16.63 -18.49
CA VAL A 213 10.10 15.74 -17.97
C VAL A 213 10.08 14.41 -18.68
N MET A 214 11.25 13.77 -18.78
CA MET A 214 11.38 12.39 -19.20
C MET A 214 11.43 11.49 -17.97
N ASP A 215 10.57 10.47 -17.92
CA ASP A 215 10.54 9.52 -16.81
C ASP A 215 11.40 8.27 -17.09
N PHE A 216 11.44 7.32 -16.15
CA PHE A 216 12.25 6.09 -16.28
C PHE A 216 11.66 5.03 -17.23
N ARG A 217 10.50 5.29 -17.84
CA ARG A 217 9.99 4.50 -18.98
C ARG A 217 10.47 5.08 -20.32
N GLY A 218 11.20 6.19 -20.29
CA GLY A 218 11.62 6.94 -21.48
C GLY A 218 10.48 7.74 -22.11
N LYS A 219 9.38 7.99 -21.37
CA LYS A 219 8.26 8.79 -21.85
C LYS A 219 8.44 10.25 -21.46
N GLU A 220 8.11 11.16 -22.38
CA GLU A 220 7.98 12.59 -22.08
C GLU A 220 6.59 12.87 -21.53
N ILE A 221 6.54 13.45 -20.32
CA ILE A 221 5.32 13.68 -19.56
C ILE A 221 5.13 15.18 -19.37
N LYS A 222 3.96 15.69 -19.76
CA LYS A 222 3.52 17.08 -19.52
C LYS A 222 2.74 17.15 -18.22
N VAL A 223 3.20 17.97 -17.28
CA VAL A 223 2.56 18.15 -15.96
C VAL A 223 2.12 19.60 -15.81
N SER A 224 0.81 19.81 -15.69
CA SER A 224 0.22 21.14 -15.48
C SER A 224 0.64 21.73 -14.13
N GLN A 225 0.92 23.02 -14.10
CA GLN A 225 1.38 23.75 -12.91
C GLN A 225 0.33 24.76 -12.41
N PRO A 226 0.22 24.99 -11.10
CA PRO A 226 0.97 24.30 -10.02
C PRO A 226 0.46 22.86 -9.80
N VAL A 227 1.29 22.00 -9.19
CA VAL A 227 0.84 20.69 -8.69
C VAL A 227 0.35 20.85 -7.25
N ASP A 228 -0.93 20.55 -7.03
CA ASP A 228 -1.65 20.68 -5.76
C ASP A 228 -2.20 19.35 -5.24
N ARG A 229 -2.51 18.42 -6.15
CA ARG A 229 -3.10 17.12 -5.82
C ARG A 229 -2.26 15.97 -6.37
N ILE A 230 -1.59 15.28 -5.48
CA ILE A 230 -0.69 14.17 -5.80
C ILE A 230 -1.33 12.85 -5.39
N VAL A 231 -1.31 11.87 -6.28
CA VAL A 231 -1.52 10.47 -5.90
C VAL A 231 -0.20 9.72 -6.00
N ALA A 232 0.13 8.93 -4.99
CA ALA A 232 1.32 8.08 -5.02
C ALA A 232 0.88 6.62 -4.89
N ILE A 233 1.22 5.81 -5.89
CA ILE A 233 0.93 4.35 -5.85
C ILE A 233 2.16 3.51 -5.51
N TYR A 234 3.30 4.17 -5.29
CA TYR A 234 4.55 3.59 -4.82
C TYR A 234 4.99 4.23 -3.49
N GLY A 235 5.25 3.41 -2.47
CA GLY A 235 5.62 3.84 -1.10
C GLY A 235 6.77 4.83 -1.07
N LEU A 236 7.87 4.50 -1.73
CA LEU A 236 9.07 5.34 -1.76
C LEU A 236 8.85 6.66 -2.49
N ALA A 237 8.03 6.68 -3.55
CA ALA A 237 7.65 7.92 -4.22
C ALA A 237 6.92 8.88 -3.26
N ALA A 238 5.99 8.36 -2.45
CA ALA A 238 5.31 9.20 -1.47
C ALA A 238 6.29 9.79 -0.45
N GLN A 239 7.21 8.99 0.09
CA GLN A 239 8.22 9.48 1.03
C GLN A 239 9.12 10.56 0.42
N MET A 240 9.41 10.48 -0.89
CA MET A 240 10.13 11.54 -1.61
C MET A 240 9.33 12.84 -1.72
N VAL A 241 8.00 12.76 -1.88
CA VAL A 241 7.13 13.95 -1.83
C VAL A 241 7.20 14.62 -0.46
N TYR A 242 7.20 13.83 0.63
CA TYR A 242 7.39 14.34 1.99
C TYR A 242 8.78 14.96 2.18
N LEU A 243 9.83 14.33 1.69
CA LEU A 243 11.21 14.84 1.74
C LEU A 243 11.36 16.21 1.05
N LEU A 244 10.61 16.44 -0.03
CA LEU A 244 10.57 17.71 -0.76
C LEU A 244 9.64 18.76 -0.11
N GLY A 245 8.96 18.40 0.98
CA GLY A 245 8.10 19.29 1.75
C GLY A 245 6.67 19.46 1.23
N ASP A 246 6.23 18.61 0.29
CA ASP A 246 4.90 18.68 -0.33
C ASP A 246 3.99 17.52 0.08
N GLY A 247 4.34 16.79 1.15
CA GLY A 247 3.59 15.63 1.63
C GLY A 247 2.10 15.87 1.87
N LYS A 248 1.72 17.09 2.29
CA LYS A 248 0.30 17.49 2.48
C LYS A 248 -0.51 17.52 1.17
N LYS A 249 0.15 17.60 0.01
CA LYS A 249 -0.49 17.52 -1.31
C LYS A 249 -0.79 16.09 -1.75
N VAL A 250 -0.29 15.07 -1.04
CA VAL A 250 -0.62 13.66 -1.34
C VAL A 250 -2.06 13.39 -0.89
N VAL A 251 -3.02 13.31 -1.80
CA VAL A 251 -4.45 13.14 -1.49
C VAL A 251 -4.91 11.69 -1.40
N GLY A 252 -4.10 10.76 -1.91
CA GLY A 252 -4.37 9.33 -1.81
C GLY A 252 -3.21 8.48 -2.29
N GLY A 253 -3.26 7.21 -1.94
CA GLY A 253 -2.23 6.25 -2.31
C GLY A 253 -2.60 4.83 -1.92
N THR A 254 -1.76 3.87 -2.31
CA THR A 254 -1.96 2.45 -2.02
C THR A 254 -1.82 2.16 -0.52
N PRO A 255 -2.17 0.96 -0.02
CA PRO A 255 -2.03 0.64 1.39
C PRO A 255 -0.58 0.76 1.88
N LEU A 256 0.40 0.45 1.02
CA LEU A 256 1.83 0.62 1.31
C LEU A 256 2.25 2.08 1.47
N VAL A 257 1.46 3.03 0.99
CA VAL A 257 1.71 4.46 1.16
C VAL A 257 0.96 4.98 2.39
N MET A 258 -0.36 4.78 2.44
CA MET A 258 -1.21 5.41 3.47
C MET A 258 -1.11 4.73 4.84
N LYS A 259 -0.68 3.46 4.88
CA LYS A 259 -0.42 2.73 6.13
C LYS A 259 1.06 2.68 6.49
N ASP A 260 1.90 3.41 5.77
CA ASP A 260 3.31 3.52 6.10
C ASP A 260 3.47 4.23 7.45
N ARG A 261 4.21 3.60 8.36
CA ARG A 261 4.33 4.07 9.74
C ARG A 261 5.13 5.36 9.83
N PHE A 262 6.13 5.52 8.96
CA PHE A 262 6.95 6.72 8.94
C PHE A 262 6.15 7.91 8.38
N ILE A 263 5.39 7.72 7.31
CA ILE A 263 4.45 8.73 6.80
C ILE A 263 3.44 9.14 7.89
N GLN A 264 2.84 8.19 8.60
CA GLN A 264 1.88 8.51 9.68
C GLN A 264 2.54 9.22 10.88
N LEU A 265 3.84 9.05 11.09
CA LEU A 265 4.60 9.76 12.12
C LEU A 265 4.79 11.23 11.72
N ILE A 266 5.26 11.50 10.50
CA ILE A 266 5.54 12.87 10.01
C ILE A 266 4.26 13.59 9.55
N ASP A 267 3.20 12.85 9.27
CA ASP A 267 1.90 13.36 8.86
C ASP A 267 0.75 12.52 9.46
N PRO A 268 0.34 12.85 10.69
CA PRO A 268 -0.74 12.15 11.37
C PRO A 268 -2.08 12.16 10.63
N ASP A 269 -2.31 13.14 9.74
CA ASP A 269 -3.52 13.27 8.94
C ASP A 269 -3.52 12.29 7.75
N ALA A 270 -2.36 11.70 7.40
CA ALA A 270 -2.24 10.75 6.29
C ALA A 270 -3.12 9.50 6.49
N LYS A 271 -3.41 9.12 7.74
CA LYS A 271 -4.30 7.99 8.07
C LYS A 271 -5.75 8.19 7.60
N ASP A 272 -6.17 9.45 7.49
CA ASP A 272 -7.55 9.82 7.13
C ASP A 272 -7.71 10.03 5.62
N ARG A 273 -6.60 9.94 4.87
CA ARG A 273 -6.59 10.08 3.40
C ARG A 273 -7.09 8.82 2.71
N ILE A 274 -7.33 8.96 1.40
CA ILE A 274 -7.92 7.89 0.61
C ILE A 274 -6.90 6.77 0.36
N VAL A 275 -7.25 5.57 0.83
CA VAL A 275 -6.53 4.34 0.55
C VAL A 275 -7.08 3.72 -0.73
N LEU A 276 -6.27 3.71 -1.77
CA LEU A 276 -6.57 3.10 -3.06
C LEU A 276 -6.26 1.60 -3.02
N ALA A 277 -7.02 0.80 -3.75
CA ALA A 277 -6.68 -0.61 -3.93
C ALA A 277 -5.48 -0.80 -4.88
N GLY A 278 -4.69 -1.86 -4.63
CA GLY A 278 -3.60 -2.30 -5.50
C GLY A 278 -2.22 -1.73 -5.15
N ASP A 279 -1.34 -1.77 -6.14
CA ASP A 279 0.08 -1.39 -6.12
C ASP A 279 0.51 -0.92 -7.53
N PRO A 280 1.79 -0.59 -7.81
CA PRO A 280 2.22 -0.19 -9.15
C PRO A 280 1.93 -1.20 -10.28
N LYS A 281 1.51 -2.43 -9.97
CA LYS A 281 1.12 -3.46 -10.96
C LYS A 281 -0.39 -3.64 -11.09
N SER A 282 -1.18 -3.07 -10.18
CA SER A 282 -2.61 -3.41 -10.03
C SER A 282 -3.50 -2.27 -9.52
N ALA A 283 -2.97 -1.04 -9.41
CA ALA A 283 -3.68 0.08 -8.84
C ALA A 283 -5.01 0.37 -9.55
N ASN A 284 -6.04 0.73 -8.77
CA ASN A 284 -7.37 0.99 -9.31
C ASN A 284 -7.46 2.35 -10.00
N VAL A 285 -7.37 2.34 -11.32
CA VAL A 285 -7.41 3.51 -12.21
C VAL A 285 -8.65 4.41 -11.98
N GLU A 286 -9.83 3.80 -11.77
CA GLU A 286 -11.08 4.56 -11.56
C GLU A 286 -11.12 5.26 -10.21
N GLU A 287 -10.51 4.67 -9.18
CA GLU A 287 -10.38 5.31 -7.87
C GLU A 287 -9.37 6.46 -7.94
N ILE A 288 -8.26 6.26 -8.66
CA ILE A 288 -7.26 7.31 -8.91
C ILE A 288 -7.90 8.52 -9.59
N LYS A 289 -8.64 8.31 -10.70
CA LYS A 289 -9.29 9.42 -11.43
C LYS A 289 -10.28 10.19 -10.56
N ARG A 290 -11.03 9.51 -9.69
CA ARG A 290 -11.97 10.13 -8.75
C ARG A 290 -11.31 11.08 -7.75
N LEU A 291 -10.00 10.95 -7.49
CA LEU A 291 -9.27 11.89 -6.65
C LEU A 291 -8.91 13.19 -7.37
N ASN A 292 -9.17 13.27 -8.68
CA ASN A 292 -8.79 14.37 -9.56
C ASN A 292 -7.33 14.83 -9.34
N PRO A 293 -6.33 13.92 -9.47
CA PRO A 293 -4.94 14.26 -9.26
C PRO A 293 -4.38 15.09 -10.42
N ASP A 294 -3.46 15.98 -10.09
CA ASP A 294 -2.62 16.68 -11.09
C ASP A 294 -1.51 15.78 -11.61
N ILE A 295 -1.08 14.81 -10.79
CA ILE A 295 -0.02 13.87 -11.10
C ILE A 295 -0.16 12.59 -10.26
N VAL A 296 0.23 11.46 -10.86
CA VAL A 296 0.46 10.18 -10.19
C VAL A 296 1.94 9.83 -10.20
N PHE A 297 2.52 9.52 -9.04
CA PHE A 297 3.85 8.92 -8.96
C PHE A 297 3.77 7.40 -8.78
N THR A 298 4.54 6.67 -9.58
CA THR A 298 4.61 5.21 -9.61
C THR A 298 6.06 4.71 -9.69
N ALA A 299 6.26 3.40 -9.65
CA ALA A 299 7.57 2.77 -9.82
C ALA A 299 7.79 2.31 -11.27
N ALA A 300 9.01 2.49 -11.80
CA ALA A 300 9.38 2.06 -13.16
C ALA A 300 9.28 0.54 -13.39
N TRP A 301 9.39 -0.26 -12.32
CA TRP A 301 9.17 -1.71 -12.37
C TRP A 301 7.69 -2.12 -12.35
N GLY A 302 6.77 -1.15 -12.24
CA GLY A 302 5.34 -1.34 -12.28
C GLY A 302 4.83 -1.92 -13.60
N ASP A 303 3.53 -2.19 -13.66
CA ASP A 303 2.91 -2.66 -14.90
C ASP A 303 2.52 -1.44 -15.75
N SER A 304 3.20 -1.26 -16.88
CA SER A 304 2.96 -0.11 -17.77
C SER A 304 1.50 -0.02 -18.23
N ARG A 305 0.73 -1.11 -18.25
CA ARG A 305 -0.69 -1.10 -18.61
C ARG A 305 -1.55 -0.36 -17.59
N VAL A 306 -1.14 -0.35 -16.32
CA VAL A 306 -1.81 0.45 -15.27
C VAL A 306 -1.53 1.92 -15.51
N ASP A 307 -0.27 2.26 -15.78
CA ASP A 307 0.11 3.65 -16.04
C ASP A 307 -0.55 4.18 -17.32
N ASP A 308 -0.53 3.42 -18.41
CA ASP A 308 -1.18 3.77 -19.68
C ASP A 308 -2.69 3.99 -19.50
N ALA A 309 -3.34 3.18 -18.66
CA ALA A 309 -4.75 3.32 -18.36
C ALA A 309 -5.04 4.60 -17.54
N ILE A 310 -4.17 4.99 -16.61
CA ILE A 310 -4.29 6.27 -15.89
C ILE A 310 -4.08 7.45 -16.86
N GLU A 311 -3.06 7.38 -17.70
CA GLU A 311 -2.74 8.39 -18.72
C GLU A 311 -3.91 8.59 -19.70
N SER A 312 -4.61 7.51 -20.08
CA SER A 312 -5.79 7.56 -20.97
C SER A 312 -6.97 8.36 -20.41
N LEU A 313 -6.94 8.68 -19.11
CA LEU A 313 -7.94 9.52 -18.43
C LEU A 313 -7.43 10.96 -18.22
N ASP A 314 -6.45 11.41 -19.01
CA ASP A 314 -5.82 12.73 -18.94
C ASP A 314 -5.17 13.03 -17.57
N VAL A 315 -4.62 12.00 -16.91
CA VAL A 315 -3.87 12.13 -15.67
C VAL A 315 -2.39 11.83 -15.94
N PRO A 316 -1.48 12.81 -15.74
CA PRO A 316 -0.04 12.58 -15.89
C PRO A 316 0.49 11.53 -14.91
N VAL A 317 1.29 10.59 -15.41
CA VAL A 317 1.98 9.57 -14.60
C VAL A 317 3.48 9.73 -14.76
N ILE A 318 4.21 9.78 -13.64
CA ILE A 318 5.68 9.74 -13.63
C ILE A 318 6.15 8.46 -12.96
N ALA A 319 6.82 7.61 -13.73
CA ALA A 319 7.47 6.42 -13.22
C ALA A 319 8.90 6.71 -12.77
N LEU A 320 9.18 6.43 -11.49
CA LEU A 320 10.46 6.67 -10.85
C LEU A 320 11.26 5.38 -10.68
N ASP A 321 12.58 5.48 -10.75
CA ASP A 321 13.50 4.41 -10.36
C ASP A 321 14.31 4.89 -9.15
N LEU A 322 14.22 4.13 -8.06
CA LEU A 322 14.84 4.41 -6.77
C LEU A 322 15.80 3.28 -6.34
N GLU A 323 16.12 2.35 -7.25
CA GLU A 323 16.88 1.12 -6.93
C GLU A 323 18.41 1.31 -6.97
N THR A 324 18.90 2.38 -7.61
CA THR A 324 20.31 2.78 -7.60
C THR A 324 20.48 4.22 -7.10
N VAL A 325 21.66 4.56 -6.60
CA VAL A 325 21.94 5.92 -6.10
C VAL A 325 21.79 6.96 -7.22
N GLU A 326 22.29 6.65 -8.41
CA GLU A 326 22.21 7.52 -9.58
C GLU A 326 20.75 7.77 -9.98
N ASN A 327 19.96 6.70 -10.08
CA ASN A 327 18.56 6.79 -10.48
C ASN A 327 17.73 7.45 -9.38
N TYR A 328 18.04 7.19 -8.11
CA TYR A 328 17.43 7.86 -6.96
C TYR A 328 17.62 9.37 -7.02
N LEU A 329 18.86 9.85 -7.22
CA LEU A 329 19.15 11.28 -7.31
C LEU A 329 18.50 11.91 -8.56
N LYS A 330 18.39 11.15 -9.66
CA LYS A 330 17.69 11.63 -10.86
C LYS A 330 16.18 11.70 -10.67
N SER A 331 15.58 10.71 -10.00
CA SER A 331 14.18 10.72 -9.59
C SER A 331 13.88 11.91 -8.69
N LEU A 332 14.76 12.22 -7.73
CA LEU A 332 14.67 13.41 -6.88
C LEU A 332 14.70 14.71 -7.70
N GLU A 333 15.56 14.81 -8.72
CA GLU A 333 15.62 15.96 -9.62
C GLU A 333 14.33 16.12 -10.43
N ILE A 334 13.80 15.03 -11.00
CA ILE A 334 12.52 15.01 -11.74
C ILE A 334 11.39 15.50 -10.84
N MET A 335 11.27 14.93 -9.64
CA MET A 335 10.26 15.32 -8.66
C MET A 335 10.43 16.79 -8.24
N GLY A 336 11.67 17.22 -7.99
CA GLY A 336 11.99 18.62 -7.69
C GLY A 336 11.46 19.56 -8.77
N LYS A 337 11.70 19.26 -10.05
CA LYS A 337 11.22 20.09 -11.17
C LYS A 337 9.70 20.14 -11.24
N VAL A 338 9.01 19.00 -11.22
CA VAL A 338 7.54 18.98 -11.40
C VAL A 338 6.76 19.51 -10.21
N LEU A 339 7.35 19.52 -9.01
CA LEU A 339 6.74 20.07 -7.80
C LEU A 339 7.15 21.54 -7.52
N GLY A 340 8.02 22.13 -8.34
CA GLY A 340 8.56 23.48 -8.09
C GLY A 340 9.45 23.55 -6.83
N LYS A 341 10.22 22.48 -6.58
CA LYS A 341 11.07 22.25 -5.41
C LYS A 341 12.53 21.99 -5.80
N GLU A 342 13.01 22.54 -6.91
CA GLU A 342 14.35 22.30 -7.44
C GLU A 342 15.45 22.62 -6.43
N GLU A 343 15.34 23.74 -5.70
CA GLU A 343 16.32 24.10 -4.67
C GLU A 343 16.31 23.12 -3.49
N LYS A 344 15.14 22.64 -3.06
CA LYS A 344 15.04 21.61 -2.00
C LYS A 344 15.59 20.26 -2.49
N ALA A 345 15.29 19.87 -3.72
CA ALA A 345 15.83 18.66 -4.34
C ALA A 345 17.36 18.72 -4.45
N LYS A 346 17.90 19.87 -4.86
CA LYS A 346 19.34 20.13 -4.93
C LYS A 346 19.98 20.09 -3.54
N ASP A 347 19.33 20.65 -2.53
CA ASP A 347 19.80 20.61 -1.14
C ASP A 347 19.92 19.19 -0.61
N VAL A 348 18.86 18.38 -0.77
CA VAL A 348 18.85 16.95 -0.41
C VAL A 348 19.95 16.19 -1.17
N ALA A 349 20.06 16.39 -2.48
CA ALA A 349 21.08 15.72 -3.29
C ALA A 349 22.51 16.09 -2.86
N THR A 350 22.76 17.36 -2.52
CA THR A 350 24.05 17.81 -1.98
C THR A 350 24.32 17.20 -0.61
N TYR A 351 23.31 17.10 0.27
CA TYR A 351 23.44 16.41 1.55
C TYR A 351 23.87 14.94 1.35
N TYR A 352 23.22 14.21 0.43
CA TYR A 352 23.54 12.80 0.19
C TYR A 352 24.93 12.63 -0.41
N ARG A 353 25.32 13.47 -1.38
CA ARG A 353 26.68 13.43 -1.96
C ARG A 353 27.75 13.65 -0.91
N LYS A 354 27.60 14.68 -0.06
CA LYS A 354 28.55 14.94 1.03
C LYS A 354 28.63 13.79 2.01
N ALA A 355 27.49 13.16 2.32
CA ALA A 355 27.46 12.02 3.23
C ALA A 355 28.16 10.79 2.63
N MET A 356 27.91 10.49 1.36
CA MET A 356 28.64 9.45 0.63
C MET A 356 30.14 9.75 0.57
N GLU A 357 30.54 10.97 0.22
CA GLU A 357 31.94 11.40 0.19
C GLU A 357 32.64 11.25 1.55
N LYS A 358 31.96 11.60 2.66
CA LYS A 358 32.49 11.42 4.02
C LYS A 358 32.84 9.95 4.30
N VAL A 359 32.03 9.02 3.81
CA VAL A 359 32.28 7.58 3.95
C VAL A 359 33.36 7.10 2.98
N THR A 360 33.20 7.38 1.69
CA THR A 360 34.11 6.87 0.64
C THR A 360 35.52 7.44 0.75
N ASN A 361 35.70 8.67 1.24
CA ASN A 361 37.03 9.24 1.49
C ASN A 361 37.83 8.44 2.53
N ARG A 362 37.16 7.73 3.44
CA ARG A 362 37.80 6.92 4.49
C ARG A 362 37.93 5.45 4.08
N THR A 363 37.02 4.95 3.25
CA THR A 363 36.96 3.52 2.90
C THR A 363 37.52 3.18 1.52
N SER A 364 37.74 4.14 0.63
CA SER A 364 38.18 3.89 -0.76
C SER A 364 39.58 3.28 -0.86
N ASN A 365 40.49 3.68 0.04
CA ASN A 365 41.88 3.19 0.05
C ASN A 365 42.07 1.88 0.82
N LEU A 366 41.00 1.28 1.36
CA LEU A 366 41.08 -0.01 2.03
C LEU A 366 41.41 -1.11 1.03
N SER A 367 42.47 -1.86 1.32
CA SER A 367 42.79 -3.10 0.62
C SER A 367 41.73 -4.17 0.89
N GLU A 368 41.69 -5.21 0.06
CA GLU A 368 40.66 -6.25 0.15
C GLU A 368 40.63 -6.96 1.52
N ASP A 369 41.80 -7.19 2.12
CA ASP A 369 41.97 -7.80 3.45
C ASP A 369 41.53 -6.89 4.61
N GLN A 370 41.47 -5.58 4.39
CA GLN A 370 40.96 -4.61 5.37
C GLN A 370 39.43 -4.49 5.31
N ARG A 371 38.78 -5.03 4.28
CA ARG A 371 37.32 -4.95 4.13
C ARG A 371 36.66 -6.16 4.80
N PRO A 372 35.79 -5.95 5.81
CA PRO A 372 35.12 -7.07 6.46
C PRO A 372 34.16 -7.74 5.48
N ARG A 373 34.07 -9.06 5.57
CA ARG A 373 33.05 -9.87 4.91
C ARG A 373 31.74 -9.71 5.67
N VAL A 374 30.71 -9.20 5.02
CA VAL A 374 29.43 -8.83 5.64
C VAL A 374 28.31 -9.68 5.09
N LEU A 375 27.47 -10.18 5.98
CA LEU A 375 26.18 -10.77 5.62
C LEU A 375 25.05 -9.87 6.13
N LEU A 376 24.23 -9.34 5.23
CA LEU A 376 22.93 -8.80 5.61
C LEU A 376 21.89 -9.92 5.58
N LEU A 377 21.14 -10.05 6.67
CA LEU A 377 20.26 -11.18 6.93
C LEU A 377 18.87 -10.73 7.39
N MET A 378 17.85 -11.10 6.64
CA MET A 378 16.45 -10.91 7.02
C MET A 378 15.86 -12.23 7.52
N TYR A 379 15.03 -12.22 8.57
CA TYR A 379 14.13 -13.33 8.85
C TYR A 379 12.74 -13.07 8.28
N SER A 380 12.26 -13.94 7.39
CA SER A 380 10.91 -13.84 6.85
C SER A 380 9.93 -14.65 7.69
N MET A 381 9.03 -13.97 8.40
CA MET A 381 7.95 -14.64 9.15
C MET A 381 7.01 -15.46 8.26
N LYS A 382 6.82 -15.04 7.00
CA LYS A 382 5.97 -15.72 6.02
C LYS A 382 6.53 -17.08 5.62
N SER A 383 7.82 -17.14 5.27
CA SER A 383 8.47 -18.40 4.88
C SER A 383 9.16 -19.12 6.04
N LYS A 384 9.15 -18.53 7.25
CA LYS A 384 9.85 -19.01 8.46
C LYS A 384 11.32 -19.36 8.19
N ALA A 385 12.01 -18.52 7.42
CA ALA A 385 13.35 -18.78 6.96
C ALA A 385 14.18 -17.50 6.90
N PHE A 386 15.49 -17.66 7.05
CA PHE A 386 16.45 -16.59 6.80
C PHE A 386 16.60 -16.35 5.30
N LYS A 387 16.83 -15.07 4.95
CA LYS A 387 17.06 -14.65 3.58
C LYS A 387 18.21 -13.65 3.50
N ALA A 388 18.99 -13.74 2.43
CA ALA A 388 20.05 -12.80 2.08
C ALA A 388 19.70 -12.08 0.76
N PRO A 389 20.12 -10.81 0.58
CA PRO A 389 19.86 -10.07 -0.65
C PRO A 389 20.77 -10.56 -1.79
N GLY A 390 20.21 -10.65 -2.99
CA GLY A 390 20.95 -10.91 -4.23
C GLY A 390 21.61 -9.66 -4.82
N GLN A 391 22.37 -9.87 -5.89
CA GLN A 391 23.30 -8.88 -6.47
C GLN A 391 22.62 -7.56 -6.89
N GLU A 392 21.36 -7.62 -7.32
CA GLU A 392 20.64 -6.45 -7.82
C GLU A 392 20.10 -5.56 -6.68
N TYR A 393 20.04 -6.08 -5.45
CA TYR A 393 19.38 -5.42 -4.33
C TYR A 393 20.26 -4.34 -3.68
N PHE A 394 19.63 -3.21 -3.37
CA PHE A 394 20.27 -2.02 -2.78
C PHE A 394 21.10 -2.32 -1.53
N GLN A 395 20.66 -3.30 -0.72
CA GLN A 395 21.35 -3.75 0.51
C GLN A 395 22.81 -4.13 0.26
N ASN A 396 23.12 -4.81 -0.85
CA ASN A 396 24.50 -5.19 -1.17
C ASN A 396 25.33 -3.97 -1.55
N ARG A 397 24.74 -3.01 -2.29
CA ARG A 397 25.42 -1.74 -2.61
C ARG A 397 25.70 -0.93 -1.35
N LEU A 398 24.76 -0.90 -0.41
CA LEU A 398 24.95 -0.21 0.87
C LEU A 398 26.17 -0.73 1.64
N ILE A 399 26.35 -2.05 1.69
CA ILE A 399 27.52 -2.70 2.30
C ILE A 399 28.81 -2.29 1.58
N GLU A 400 28.81 -2.35 0.25
CA GLU A 400 30.00 -2.06 -0.56
C GLU A 400 30.41 -0.58 -0.44
N MET A 401 29.43 0.33 -0.49
CA MET A 401 29.64 1.78 -0.26
C MET A 401 30.20 2.06 1.14
N ALA A 402 29.78 1.29 2.15
CA ALA A 402 30.29 1.36 3.51
C ALA A 402 31.70 0.74 3.68
N GLY A 403 32.29 0.21 2.62
CA GLY A 403 33.63 -0.38 2.65
C GLY A 403 33.67 -1.85 3.06
N GLY A 404 32.55 -2.59 2.99
CA GLY A 404 32.49 -4.03 3.23
C GLY A 404 32.55 -4.86 1.94
N ILE A 405 32.65 -6.18 2.10
CA ILE A 405 32.46 -7.17 1.04
C ILE A 405 31.20 -7.97 1.36
N SER A 406 30.12 -7.81 0.58
CA SER A 406 28.94 -8.64 0.79
C SER A 406 29.21 -10.10 0.38
N VAL A 407 28.96 -11.03 1.30
CA VAL A 407 29.13 -12.47 1.04
C VAL A 407 28.02 -13.06 0.17
N SER A 408 26.88 -12.36 0.05
CA SER A 408 25.72 -12.79 -0.75
C SER A 408 25.62 -12.08 -2.09
N LYS A 409 26.62 -11.26 -2.48
CA LYS A 409 26.61 -10.47 -3.71
C LYS A 409 26.53 -11.28 -5.01
N GLU A 410 26.78 -12.58 -4.96
CA GLU A 410 26.69 -13.47 -6.13
C GLU A 410 25.33 -14.20 -6.22
N LEU A 411 24.43 -13.99 -5.25
CA LEU A 411 23.10 -14.57 -5.31
C LEU A 411 22.25 -13.83 -6.36
N PRO A 412 21.42 -14.55 -7.13
CA PRO A 412 20.65 -13.93 -8.21
C PRO A 412 19.39 -13.24 -7.67
N GLY A 413 19.01 -12.13 -8.30
CA GLY A 413 17.73 -11.47 -8.07
C GLY A 413 17.58 -10.94 -6.64
N GLY A 414 16.42 -11.22 -6.04
CA GLY A 414 16.02 -10.60 -4.78
C GLY A 414 16.40 -11.35 -3.52
N TRP A 415 15.46 -11.44 -2.59
CA TRP A 415 15.66 -12.16 -1.33
C TRP A 415 15.75 -13.67 -1.55
N ASN A 416 16.94 -14.22 -1.33
CA ASN A 416 17.25 -15.65 -1.47
C ASN A 416 17.20 -16.35 -0.13
N VAL A 417 16.52 -17.51 -0.04
CA VAL A 417 16.48 -18.32 1.19
C VAL A 417 17.86 -18.91 1.47
N VAL A 418 18.33 -18.75 2.70
CA VAL A 418 19.62 -19.28 3.18
C VAL A 418 19.43 -20.02 4.49
N ASN A 419 20.30 -21.00 4.75
CA ASN A 419 20.32 -21.74 6.01
C ASN A 419 21.64 -21.50 6.76
N VAL A 420 21.71 -21.95 8.01
CA VAL A 420 22.88 -21.75 8.88
C VAL A 420 24.14 -22.37 8.28
N GLU A 421 24.03 -23.54 7.62
CA GLU A 421 25.16 -24.20 6.95
C GLU A 421 25.75 -23.33 5.83
N GLN A 422 24.90 -22.69 5.02
CA GLN A 422 25.35 -21.76 3.99
C GLN A 422 26.02 -20.52 4.60
N VAL A 423 25.46 -20.00 5.70
CA VAL A 423 26.09 -18.89 6.42
C VAL A 423 27.45 -19.29 6.99
N ALA A 424 27.56 -20.49 7.56
CA ALA A 424 28.83 -21.04 8.06
C ALA A 424 29.86 -21.21 6.94
N LYS A 425 29.45 -21.59 5.73
CA LYS A 425 30.35 -21.64 4.54
C LYS A 425 30.84 -20.25 4.13
N TRP A 426 29.98 -19.25 4.20
CA TRP A 426 30.42 -17.86 3.94
C TRP A 426 31.31 -17.31 5.05
N ASN A 427 31.12 -17.78 6.29
CA ASN A 427 31.84 -17.38 7.49
C ASN A 427 32.08 -15.86 7.56
N PRO A 428 31.01 -15.04 7.64
CA PRO A 428 31.13 -13.59 7.64
C PRO A 428 31.86 -13.07 8.89
N ASP A 429 32.58 -11.95 8.72
CA ASP A 429 33.18 -11.18 9.81
C ASP A 429 32.14 -10.35 10.57
N VAL A 430 31.08 -9.91 9.86
CA VAL A 430 29.98 -9.13 10.41
C VAL A 430 28.64 -9.65 9.91
N ILE A 431 27.66 -9.77 10.82
CA ILE A 431 26.26 -10.02 10.45
C ILE A 431 25.43 -8.78 10.78
N ILE A 432 24.70 -8.26 9.80
CA ILE A 432 23.72 -7.18 9.97
C ILE A 432 22.33 -7.79 9.81
N VAL A 433 21.52 -7.75 10.86
CA VAL A 433 20.16 -8.28 10.82
C VAL A 433 19.13 -7.19 10.56
N VAL A 434 18.18 -7.48 9.68
CA VAL A 434 17.06 -6.59 9.33
C VAL A 434 15.74 -7.27 9.66
N GLY A 435 14.77 -6.49 10.15
CA GLY A 435 13.43 -6.95 10.48
C GLY A 435 12.38 -5.97 9.99
N TYR A 436 11.52 -6.43 9.07
CA TYR A 436 10.45 -5.60 8.49
C TYR A 436 9.08 -5.80 9.15
N SER A 437 9.02 -6.61 10.20
CA SER A 437 7.81 -6.84 10.99
C SER A 437 8.01 -6.32 12.41
N PRO A 438 7.11 -5.47 12.92
CA PRO A 438 7.13 -5.07 14.33
C PRO A 438 7.01 -6.25 15.30
N ALA A 439 6.40 -7.37 14.88
CA ALA A 439 6.28 -8.58 15.70
C ALA A 439 7.60 -9.36 15.81
N TYR A 440 8.54 -9.11 14.91
CA TYR A 440 9.84 -9.78 14.86
C TYR A 440 10.93 -8.80 14.35
N PRO A 441 11.28 -7.80 15.17
CA PRO A 441 12.22 -6.74 14.79
C PRO A 441 13.66 -7.26 14.73
N SER A 442 14.57 -6.46 14.16
CA SER A 442 16.00 -6.78 14.01
C SER A 442 16.66 -7.17 15.34
N THR A 443 16.34 -6.48 16.45
CA THR A 443 16.87 -6.80 17.78
C THR A 443 16.51 -8.22 18.24
N LYS A 444 15.26 -8.64 18.02
CA LYS A 444 14.80 -10.00 18.36
C LYS A 444 15.46 -11.06 17.47
N ILE A 445 15.62 -10.77 16.18
CA ILE A 445 16.35 -11.67 15.25
C ILE A 445 17.79 -11.87 15.72
N LYS A 446 18.48 -10.79 16.11
CA LYS A 446 19.83 -10.83 16.67
C LYS A 446 19.89 -11.68 17.94
N GLU A 447 18.98 -11.47 18.88
CA GLU A 447 18.91 -12.25 20.12
C GLU A 447 18.69 -13.75 19.86
N ASP A 448 17.79 -14.09 18.94
CA ASP A 448 17.47 -15.49 18.64
C ASP A 448 18.67 -16.19 17.97
N ILE A 449 19.41 -15.50 17.08
CA ILE A 449 20.66 -16.01 16.51
C ILE A 449 21.72 -16.24 17.59
N LEU A 450 21.88 -15.30 18.52
CA LEU A 450 22.85 -15.42 19.62
C LEU A 450 22.55 -16.58 20.58
N LYS A 451 21.28 -16.96 20.71
CA LYS A 451 20.83 -18.07 21.58
C LYS A 451 20.86 -19.43 20.87
N ASP A 452 20.94 -19.47 19.54
CA ASP A 452 20.89 -20.71 18.76
C ASP A 452 22.30 -21.34 18.63
N PRO A 453 22.54 -22.54 19.21
CA PRO A 453 23.83 -23.21 19.14
C PRO A 453 24.31 -23.49 17.71
N ALA A 454 23.40 -23.58 16.73
CA ALA A 454 23.77 -23.80 15.33
C ALA A 454 24.62 -22.65 14.75
N TRP A 455 24.49 -21.45 15.31
CA TRP A 455 25.21 -20.26 14.85
C TRP A 455 26.53 -20.02 15.59
N SER A 456 26.76 -20.76 16.68
CA SER A 456 27.85 -20.50 17.63
C SER A 456 29.25 -20.63 17.01
N GLU A 457 29.39 -21.34 15.88
CA GLU A 457 30.66 -21.52 15.20
C GLU A 457 31.00 -20.44 14.16
N ILE A 458 30.03 -19.61 13.77
CA ILE A 458 30.21 -18.52 12.79
C ILE A 458 31.05 -17.40 13.41
N LYS A 459 32.08 -16.94 12.70
CA LYS A 459 33.03 -15.94 13.20
C LYS A 459 32.36 -14.69 13.79
N ALA A 460 31.46 -14.06 13.03
CA ALA A 460 30.71 -12.88 13.50
C ALA A 460 29.95 -13.14 14.82
N VAL A 461 29.42 -14.34 15.04
CA VAL A 461 28.67 -14.68 16.26
C VAL A 461 29.64 -14.90 17.43
N LYS A 462 30.73 -15.63 17.21
CA LYS A 462 31.81 -15.83 18.20
C LYS A 462 32.41 -14.53 18.70
N GLU A 463 32.64 -13.59 17.79
CA GLU A 463 33.26 -12.30 18.07
C GLU A 463 32.25 -11.23 18.51
N GLY A 464 30.96 -11.58 18.60
CA GLY A 464 29.89 -10.64 18.98
C GLY A 464 29.61 -9.55 17.93
N ARG A 465 30.11 -9.70 16.70
CA ARG A 465 29.93 -8.77 15.57
C ARG A 465 28.61 -9.03 14.82
N ILE A 466 27.53 -9.11 15.57
CA ILE A 466 26.16 -9.17 15.06
C ILE A 466 25.39 -7.90 15.48
N TYR A 467 24.83 -7.20 14.50
CA TYR A 467 24.23 -5.89 14.70
C TYR A 467 22.81 -5.83 14.16
N ALA A 468 21.90 -5.26 14.92
CA ALA A 468 20.54 -4.98 14.51
C ALA A 468 20.47 -3.65 13.78
N MET A 469 20.13 -3.69 12.48
CA MET A 469 19.96 -2.48 11.66
C MET A 469 18.94 -1.54 12.32
N PRO A 470 19.27 -0.23 12.45
CA PRO A 470 18.33 0.77 12.92
C PRO A 470 17.06 0.84 12.09
N ASN A 471 15.96 1.13 12.77
CA ASN A 471 14.62 1.19 12.18
C ASN A 471 13.76 2.21 12.93
N ASP A 472 13.05 3.07 12.20
CA ASP A 472 12.23 4.16 12.74
C ASP A 472 10.72 3.97 12.47
N GLY A 473 10.33 2.72 12.27
CA GLY A 473 9.07 2.34 11.63
C GLY A 473 9.32 1.83 10.21
N GLU A 474 10.29 2.43 9.50
CA GLU A 474 10.98 1.98 8.27
C GLU A 474 12.40 1.47 8.61
N SER A 475 12.93 0.38 8.05
CA SER A 475 14.36 0.02 8.25
C SER A 475 15.32 0.98 7.51
N TRP A 476 16.61 1.07 7.86
CA TRP A 476 17.56 1.97 7.17
C TRP A 476 18.30 1.34 5.98
N ASP A 477 17.98 0.08 5.62
CA ASP A 477 18.74 -0.72 4.64
C ASP A 477 18.20 -0.72 3.20
N TYR A 478 17.04 -0.12 2.93
CA TYR A 478 16.44 -0.01 1.59
C TYR A 478 16.34 1.48 1.20
N PRO A 479 16.02 1.83 -0.07
CA PRO A 479 16.16 3.21 -0.58
C PRO A 479 15.05 4.19 -0.11
N ALA A 480 14.68 4.11 1.17
CA ALA A 480 14.26 5.19 2.07
C ALA A 480 14.90 6.56 1.83
N PRO A 481 14.27 7.76 1.96
CA PRO A 481 15.02 8.98 2.25
C PRO A 481 16.12 8.80 3.32
N LYS A 482 15.86 8.00 4.34
CA LYS A 482 16.82 7.68 5.41
C LYS A 482 17.94 6.69 5.06
N TRP A 483 18.03 6.15 3.83
CA TRP A 483 19.08 5.20 3.46
C TRP A 483 20.50 5.75 3.71
N ILE A 484 20.65 7.07 3.63
CA ILE A 484 21.92 7.75 3.90
C ILE A 484 22.38 7.64 5.35
N LEU A 485 21.43 7.55 6.31
CA LEU A 485 21.73 7.24 7.71
C LEU A 485 22.18 5.79 7.87
N GLY A 486 21.55 4.87 7.12
CA GLY A 486 21.99 3.48 7.01
C GLY A 486 23.42 3.34 6.52
N LEU A 487 23.86 4.20 5.58
CA LEU A 487 25.24 4.22 5.10
C LEU A 487 26.22 4.64 6.20
N TYR A 488 25.93 5.72 6.92
CA TYR A 488 26.75 6.17 8.05
C TYR A 488 26.85 5.10 9.15
N TRP A 489 25.71 4.52 9.52
CA TRP A 489 25.65 3.47 10.51
C TRP A 489 26.47 2.24 10.08
N THR A 490 26.25 1.77 8.85
CA THR A 490 26.97 0.59 8.32
C THR A 490 28.47 0.87 8.27
N ALA A 491 28.90 2.04 7.81
CA ALA A 491 30.32 2.38 7.77
C ALA A 491 30.97 2.38 9.15
N LYS A 492 30.28 2.92 10.18
CA LYS A 492 30.76 2.90 11.57
C LYS A 492 30.83 1.49 12.15
N VAL A 493 29.84 0.65 11.87
CA VAL A 493 29.82 -0.76 12.33
C VAL A 493 30.95 -1.58 11.70
N LEU A 494 31.23 -1.34 10.42
CA LEU A 494 32.27 -2.07 9.70
C LEU A 494 33.68 -1.61 10.09
N HIS A 495 33.86 -0.29 10.29
CA HIS A 495 35.16 0.36 10.47
C HIS A 495 35.15 1.38 11.63
N PRO A 496 34.88 0.96 12.89
CA PRO A 496 34.69 1.89 14.01
C PRO A 496 35.90 2.82 14.25
N GLU A 497 37.11 2.34 13.99
CA GLU A 497 38.36 3.10 14.09
C GLU A 497 38.48 4.23 13.06
N LEU A 498 37.85 4.08 11.88
CA LEU A 498 37.83 5.12 10.85
C LEU A 498 36.75 6.18 11.10
N PHE A 499 35.77 5.90 11.95
CA PHE A 499 34.59 6.73 12.18
C PHE A 499 34.39 7.10 13.66
N THR A 500 35.48 7.34 14.38
CA THR A 500 35.46 7.70 15.81
C THR A 500 34.79 9.05 16.09
N ASP A 501 34.76 9.96 15.12
CA ASP A 501 34.09 11.26 15.14
C ASP A 501 32.63 11.22 14.66
N LEU A 502 32.13 10.05 14.23
CA LEU A 502 30.78 9.89 13.70
C LEU A 502 29.80 9.50 14.82
N ASP A 503 28.91 10.44 15.16
CA ASP A 503 27.74 10.20 16.00
C ASP A 503 26.51 9.98 15.13
N VAL A 504 26.14 8.71 14.92
CA VAL A 504 25.01 8.33 14.06
C VAL A 504 23.68 8.84 14.60
N ARG A 505 23.50 8.85 15.93
CA ARG A 505 22.28 9.37 16.55
C ARG A 505 22.15 10.87 16.32
N LYS A 506 23.25 11.61 16.42
CA LYS A 506 23.27 13.04 16.09
C LYS A 506 22.97 13.30 14.62
N GLU A 507 23.62 12.57 13.70
CA GLU A 507 23.36 12.70 12.25
C GLU A 507 21.89 12.40 11.91
N ALA A 508 21.30 11.39 12.57
CA ALA A 508 19.88 11.08 12.45
C ALA A 508 19.00 12.22 12.97
N SER A 509 19.33 12.79 14.14
CA SER A 509 18.58 13.93 14.71
C SER A 509 18.58 15.13 13.76
N ASP A 510 19.76 15.52 13.26
CA ASP A 510 19.91 16.63 12.32
C ASP A 510 19.14 16.36 11.02
N PHE A 511 19.12 15.11 10.54
CA PHE A 511 18.38 14.70 9.36
C PHE A 511 16.86 14.83 9.53
N TYR A 512 16.30 14.27 10.61
CA TYR A 512 14.85 14.32 10.85
C TYR A 512 14.36 15.75 11.07
N GLU A 513 15.08 16.57 11.84
CA GLU A 513 14.71 17.96 12.08
C GLU A 513 14.73 18.75 10.77
N ARG A 514 15.80 18.61 9.97
CA ARG A 514 15.98 19.39 8.74
C ARG A 514 15.00 19.03 7.63
N PHE A 515 14.71 17.75 7.45
CA PHE A 515 13.95 17.26 6.30
C PHE A 515 12.50 16.94 6.60
N PHE A 516 12.17 16.63 7.86
CA PHE A 516 10.83 16.25 8.27
C PHE A 516 10.26 17.11 9.40
N GLY A 517 11.07 18.00 10.00
CA GLY A 517 10.60 18.93 11.03
C GLY A 517 10.22 18.27 12.35
N ILE A 518 10.71 17.05 12.61
CA ILE A 518 10.44 16.31 13.85
C ILE A 518 11.74 16.07 14.63
N GLY A 519 11.64 16.07 15.95
CA GLY A 519 12.77 15.76 16.83
C GLY A 519 13.03 14.26 16.92
N ILE A 520 14.29 13.85 17.13
CA ILE A 520 14.64 12.42 17.26
C ILE A 520 13.93 11.70 18.42
N THR A 521 13.50 12.44 19.44
CA THR A 521 12.71 11.89 20.56
C THR A 521 11.30 11.46 20.17
N GLU A 522 10.79 11.99 19.06
CA GLU A 522 9.48 11.60 18.49
C GLU A 522 9.61 10.37 17.57
N VAL A 523 10.84 10.04 17.16
CA VAL A 523 11.13 8.92 16.26
C VAL A 523 11.27 7.64 17.09
N PRO A 524 10.44 6.59 16.86
CA PRO A 524 10.50 5.33 17.59
C PRO A 524 11.66 4.46 17.07
N LEU A 525 12.89 4.94 17.29
CA LEU A 525 14.10 4.33 16.77
C LEU A 525 14.45 3.06 17.57
N VAL A 526 14.54 1.93 16.87
CA VAL A 526 14.96 0.63 17.39
C VAL A 526 16.21 0.15 16.65
N GLY A 527 16.91 -0.86 17.19
CA GLY A 527 18.18 -1.36 16.64
C GLY A 527 19.40 -0.81 17.38
N ASP A 528 20.60 -1.18 16.92
CA ASP A 528 21.86 -0.85 17.58
C ASP A 528 22.38 0.51 17.07
N VAL A 529 21.75 1.62 17.45
CA VAL A 529 22.06 2.96 16.91
C VAL A 529 23.37 3.55 17.44
N ASP A 530 23.74 3.19 18.69
CA ASP A 530 24.80 3.84 19.47
C ASP A 530 26.19 3.19 19.29
#